data_AF-A0A564G7L8-F1
#
_entry.id   AF-A0A564G7L8-F1
#
_cell.length_a   1.000
_cell.length_b   1.000
_cell.length_c   1.000
_cell.angle_alpha   90.00
_cell.angle_beta   90.00
_cell.angle_gamma   90.00
#
_symmetry.space_group_name_H-M   'P 1'
#
loop_
_entity.id
_entity.type
_entity.pdbx_description
1 polymer ?
#
loop_
_entity_poly.entity_id
_entity_poly.type
_entity_poly.pdbx_seq_one_letter_code
_entity_poly.pdbx_strand_id
1 'polypeptide(L)'
;MRGGFFVGLTAILHLVPVVGAARDVFARTACLVVFTIADADRLPSARLVQGLFDLTPAEARVARDIARGCGVPEAAAQAGVTEHTIRAQLRAIYLKTGTSKQAELAALLNGMSALRLP
;
A
#
# COMPACT_ATOMS: atom_id res chain seq x y z
N MET A 1 -0.49 16.35 26.60
CA MET A 1 0.46 15.21 26.54
C MET A 1 0.05 14.33 25.36
N ARG A 2 1.02 13.96 24.51
CA ARG A 2 0.85 13.52 23.12
C ARG A 2 0.09 12.20 22.99
N GLY A 3 -0.93 12.18 22.13
CA GLY A 3 -1.66 10.98 21.73
C GLY A 3 -0.78 10.04 20.92
N GLY A 4 -0.81 8.76 21.28
CA GLY A 4 -0.05 7.70 20.62
C GLY A 4 -0.53 7.49 19.19
N PHE A 5 0.39 7.66 18.24
CA PHE A 5 0.23 7.19 16.87
C PHE A 5 0.20 5.66 16.87
N PHE A 6 -0.96 5.05 16.67
CA PHE A 6 -1.04 3.64 16.26
C PHE A 6 -0.77 3.58 14.75
N VAL A 7 0.48 3.31 14.37
CA VAL A 7 0.82 2.92 13.00
C VAL A 7 0.23 1.53 12.79
N GLY A 8 -0.83 1.44 11.97
CA GLY A 8 -1.49 0.17 11.66
C GLY A 8 -0.55 -0.74 10.89
N LEU A 9 -0.07 -1.80 11.54
CA LEU A 9 0.65 -2.88 10.87
C LEU A 9 -0.28 -3.56 9.86
N THR A 10 -0.03 -3.34 8.58
CA THR A 10 -0.71 -4.10 7.52
C THR A 10 0.07 -5.39 7.33
N ALA A 11 -0.59 -6.54 7.49
CA ALA A 11 0.02 -7.84 7.30
C ALA A 11 -0.78 -8.63 6.26
N ILE A 12 -0.07 -9.27 5.34
CA ILE A 12 -0.65 -10.24 4.41
C ILE A 12 -0.43 -11.61 5.03
N LEU A 13 -1.55 -12.32 5.25
CA LEU A 13 -1.57 -13.67 5.78
C LEU A 13 -1.65 -14.67 4.63
N HIS A 14 -0.58 -15.41 4.38
CA HIS A 14 -0.62 -16.51 3.41
C HIS A 14 -0.85 -17.83 4.14
N LEU A 15 -1.89 -18.56 3.70
CA LEU A 15 -2.18 -19.92 4.12
C LEU A 15 -1.74 -20.88 3.02
N VAL A 16 -0.62 -21.56 3.24
CA VAL A 16 -0.10 -22.56 2.31
C VAL A 16 -0.45 -23.96 2.84
N PRO A 17 -1.24 -24.76 2.12
CA PRO A 17 -1.56 -26.11 2.55
C PRO A 17 -0.30 -26.98 2.51
N VAL A 18 -0.05 -27.74 3.58
CA VAL A 18 1.07 -28.68 3.63
C VAL A 18 0.63 -29.98 2.94
N VAL A 19 1.08 -30.20 1.70
CA VAL A 19 0.75 -31.38 0.89
C VAL A 19 2.01 -32.20 0.57
N GLY A 20 1.84 -33.50 0.29
CA GLY A 20 2.92 -34.39 -0.15
C GLY A 20 3.95 -34.71 0.94
N ALA A 21 5.23 -34.81 0.56
CA ALA A 21 6.33 -35.25 1.44
C ALA A 21 6.56 -34.35 2.68
N ALA A 22 6.06 -33.11 2.69
CA ALA A 22 6.13 -32.22 3.85
C ALA A 22 5.28 -32.70 5.04
N ARG A 23 4.31 -33.60 4.82
CA ARG A 23 3.50 -34.22 5.88
C ARG A 23 4.29 -35.19 6.75
N ASP A 24 5.41 -35.72 6.28
CA ASP A 24 6.24 -36.67 7.03
C ASP A 24 7.03 -35.98 8.16
N VAL A 25 7.38 -34.70 7.96
CA VAL A 25 8.08 -33.87 8.96
C VAL A 25 7.09 -33.12 9.86
N PHE A 26 5.92 -32.74 9.33
CA PHE A 26 4.88 -32.00 10.05
C PHE A 26 3.59 -32.82 10.16
N ALA A 27 3.69 -34.02 10.72
CA ALA A 27 2.63 -35.06 10.73
C ALA A 27 1.25 -34.65 11.29
N ARG A 28 1.13 -33.51 11.98
CA ARG A 28 -0.14 -32.98 12.52
C ARG A 28 -0.49 -31.56 12.03
N THR A 29 0.22 -31.03 11.05
CA THR A 29 0.05 -29.65 10.58
C THR A 29 -0.64 -29.63 9.21
N ALA A 30 -1.81 -28.99 9.12
CA ALA A 30 -2.58 -28.91 7.87
C ALA A 30 -2.16 -27.73 6.98
N CYS A 31 -1.58 -26.68 7.56
CA CYS A 31 -1.26 -25.44 6.86
C CYS A 31 -0.05 -24.74 7.49
N LEU A 32 0.82 -24.18 6.66
CA LEU A 32 1.85 -23.23 7.04
C LEU A 32 1.25 -21.82 6.95
N VAL A 33 1.34 -21.07 8.05
CA VAL A 33 0.95 -19.67 8.10
C VAL A 33 2.18 -18.81 7.89
N VAL A 34 2.26 -18.10 6.77
CA VAL A 34 3.34 -17.13 6.51
C VAL A 34 2.80 -15.73 6.77
N PHE A 35 3.40 -15.05 7.74
CA PHE A 35 3.14 -13.65 8.02
C PHE A 35 4.12 -12.80 7.22
N THR A 36 3.61 -12.12 6.19
CA THR A 36 4.38 -11.02 5.58
C THR A 36 3.89 -9.74 6.23
N ILE A 37 4.69 -9.22 7.16
CA ILE A 37 4.48 -7.87 7.67
C ILE A 37 4.83 -6.95 6.50
N ALA A 38 3.82 -6.31 5.91
CA ALA A 38 4.07 -5.25 4.96
C ALA A 38 4.65 -4.10 5.78
N ASP A 39 5.97 -3.99 5.75
CA ASP A 39 6.65 -2.84 6.31
C ASP A 39 6.08 -1.63 5.57
N ALA A 40 5.23 -0.86 6.26
CA ALA A 40 4.58 0.33 5.69
C ALA A 40 5.62 1.37 5.21
N ASP A 41 6.89 1.18 5.56
CA ASP A 41 8.01 2.00 5.14
C ASP A 41 8.59 1.61 3.77
N ARG A 42 8.18 0.49 3.17
CA ARG A 42 8.61 0.06 1.83
C ARG A 42 7.61 0.42 0.72
N LEU A 43 7.02 1.61 0.76
CA LEU A 43 6.28 2.10 -0.40
C LEU A 43 7.19 2.17 -1.63
N PRO A 44 6.66 1.87 -2.84
CA PRO A 44 7.41 2.09 -4.07
C PRO A 44 7.92 3.53 -4.11
N SER A 45 9.18 3.69 -4.56
CA SER A 45 9.79 5.02 -4.64
C SER A 45 8.93 5.95 -5.48
N ALA A 46 8.86 7.24 -5.14
CA ALA A 46 8.05 8.20 -5.89
C ALA A 46 8.41 8.20 -7.39
N ARG A 47 9.69 8.00 -7.74
CA ARG A 47 10.14 7.88 -9.15
C ARG A 47 9.57 6.65 -9.85
N LEU A 48 9.49 5.51 -9.16
CA LEU A 48 8.93 4.28 -9.72
C LEU A 48 7.42 4.44 -9.97
N VAL A 49 6.67 5.00 -9.02
CA VAL A 49 5.23 5.26 -9.21
C VAL A 49 4.99 6.27 -10.33
N GLN A 50 5.83 7.31 -10.44
CA GLN A 50 5.75 8.27 -11.55
C GLN A 50 5.96 7.58 -12.90
N GLY A 51 6.99 6.76 -13.04
CA GLY A 51 7.28 6.08 -14.31
C GLY A 51 6.27 5.01 -14.69
N LEU A 52 5.64 4.33 -13.71
CA LEU A 52 4.67 3.26 -13.99
C LEU A 52 3.28 3.78 -14.40
N PHE A 53 2.88 4.95 -13.90
CA PHE A 53 1.53 5.49 -14.12
C PHE A 53 1.53 6.93 -14.67
N ASP A 54 2.66 7.41 -15.18
CA ASP A 54 2.83 8.78 -15.67
C ASP A 54 2.32 9.85 -14.67
N LEU A 55 2.54 9.61 -13.38
CA LEU A 55 2.16 10.57 -12.34
C LEU A 55 3.11 11.76 -12.37
N THR A 56 2.58 12.96 -12.12
CA THR A 56 3.39 14.12 -11.80
C THR A 56 4.02 13.97 -10.41
N PRO A 57 5.06 14.76 -10.07
CA PRO A 57 5.64 14.74 -8.74
C PRO A 57 4.65 15.06 -7.61
N ALA A 58 3.65 15.90 -7.87
CA ALA A 58 2.60 16.23 -6.91
C ALA A 58 1.63 15.05 -6.72
N GLU A 59 1.16 14.45 -7.81
CA GLU A 59 0.29 13.28 -7.79
C GLU A 59 0.95 12.10 -7.06
N ALA A 60 2.24 11.84 -7.33
CA ALA A 60 2.98 10.78 -6.68
C ALA A 60 3.13 10.98 -5.16
N ARG A 61 3.18 12.22 -4.68
CA ARG A 61 3.17 12.50 -3.23
C ARG A 61 1.81 12.14 -2.62
N VAL A 62 0.73 12.65 -3.20
CA VAL A 62 -0.64 12.33 -2.73
C VAL A 62 -0.92 10.83 -2.78
N ALA A 63 -0.53 10.15 -3.86
CA ALA A 63 -0.69 8.71 -4.00
C ALA A 63 0.02 7.94 -2.87
N ARG A 64 1.24 8.37 -2.50
CA ARG A 64 2.00 7.77 -1.38
C ARG A 64 1.37 8.05 -0.03
N ASP A 65 0.83 9.24 0.19
CA ASP A 65 0.13 9.57 1.44
C ASP A 65 -1.12 8.71 1.60
N ILE A 66 -1.91 8.51 0.54
CA ILE A 66 -3.04 7.58 0.56
C ILE A 66 -2.59 6.14 0.82
N ALA A 67 -1.50 5.68 0.20
CA ALA A 67 -0.98 4.34 0.41
C ALA A 67 -0.44 4.10 1.83
N ARG A 68 -0.06 5.16 2.56
CA ARG A 68 0.26 5.16 4.00
C ARG A 68 -0.97 5.13 4.90
N GLY A 69 -2.17 5.22 4.32
CA GLY A 69 -3.43 5.29 5.04
C GLY A 69 -3.86 6.70 5.42
N CYS A 70 -3.21 7.75 4.91
CA CYS A 70 -3.65 9.12 5.18
C CYS A 70 -5.00 9.41 4.50
N GLY A 71 -5.89 10.08 5.22
CA GLY A 71 -7.14 10.58 4.66
C GLY A 71 -6.95 11.85 3.80
N VAL A 72 -7.99 12.26 3.07
CA VAL A 72 -7.99 13.54 2.32
C VAL A 72 -7.63 14.76 3.18
N PRO A 73 -8.19 14.93 4.40
CA PRO A 73 -7.89 16.09 5.23
C PRO A 73 -6.42 16.11 5.68
N GLU A 74 -5.86 14.95 5.99
CA GLU A 74 -4.47 14.81 6.44
C GLU A 74 -3.49 15.07 5.30
N ALA A 75 -3.74 14.52 4.12
CA ALA A 75 -2.94 14.78 2.93
C ALA A 75 -2.98 16.27 2.53
N ALA A 76 -4.13 16.92 2.68
CA ALA A 76 -4.27 18.36 2.44
C ALA A 76 -3.41 19.18 3.41
N ALA A 77 -3.47 18.85 4.70
CA ALA A 77 -2.67 19.50 5.74
C ALA A 77 -1.16 19.29 5.51
N GLN A 78 -0.73 18.08 5.16
CA GLN A 78 0.68 17.77 4.89
C GLN A 78 1.22 18.48 3.64
N ALA A 79 0.41 18.58 2.59
CA ALA A 79 0.78 19.24 1.35
C ALA A 79 0.63 20.78 1.39
N GLY A 80 -0.01 21.34 2.43
CA GLY A 80 -0.28 22.77 2.54
C GLY A 80 -1.28 23.28 1.50
N VAL A 81 -2.24 22.44 1.09
CA VAL A 81 -3.26 22.76 0.08
C VAL A 81 -4.66 22.45 0.60
N THR A 82 -5.69 22.83 -0.16
CA THR A 82 -7.08 22.54 0.22
C THR A 82 -7.44 21.08 -0.02
N GLU A 83 -8.42 20.56 0.73
CA GLU A 83 -9.01 19.25 0.44
C GLU A 83 -9.59 19.16 -0.98
N HIS A 84 -10.10 20.28 -1.52
CA HIS A 84 -10.60 20.34 -2.89
C HIS A 84 -9.47 20.02 -3.89
N THR A 85 -8.28 20.61 -3.68
CA THR A 85 -7.09 20.35 -4.47
C THR A 85 -6.67 18.88 -4.41
N ILE A 86 -6.66 18.27 -3.21
CA ILE A 86 -6.35 16.83 -3.05
C ILE A 86 -7.37 15.96 -3.77
N ARG A 87 -8.67 16.27 -3.66
CA ARG A 87 -9.73 15.52 -4.37
C ARG A 87 -9.59 15.61 -5.88
N ALA A 88 -9.20 16.78 -6.41
CA ALA A 88 -8.92 16.95 -7.84
C ALA A 88 -7.72 16.11 -8.29
N GLN A 89 -6.61 16.13 -7.51
CA GLN A 89 -5.45 15.29 -7.79
C GLN A 89 -5.79 13.80 -7.73
N LEU A 90 -6.61 13.37 -6.76
CA LEU A 90 -7.06 11.97 -6.67
C LEU A 90 -7.85 11.53 -7.89
N ARG A 91 -8.71 12.39 -8.47
CA ARG A 91 -9.40 12.05 -9.72
C ARG A 91 -8.43 11.80 -10.87
N ALA A 92 -7.40 12.62 -10.99
CA ALA A 92 -6.36 12.42 -12.00
C ALA A 92 -5.57 11.12 -11.76
N ILE A 93 -5.19 10.85 -10.50
CA ILE A 93 -4.50 9.61 -10.11
C ILE A 93 -5.35 8.38 -10.42
N TYR A 94 -6.63 8.39 -10.08
CA TYR A 94 -7.57 7.30 -10.36
C TYR A 94 -7.64 6.97 -11.86
N LEU A 95 -7.75 7.99 -12.70
CA LEU A 95 -7.71 7.81 -14.16
C LEU A 95 -6.39 7.20 -14.64
N LYS A 96 -5.25 7.67 -14.13
CA LYS A 96 -3.92 7.19 -14.53
C LYS A 96 -3.58 5.79 -14.01
N THR A 97 -4.13 5.42 -12.85
CA THR A 97 -3.87 4.14 -12.18
C THR A 97 -4.93 3.08 -12.46
N GLY A 98 -6.03 3.45 -13.13
CA GLY A 98 -7.17 2.55 -13.36
C GLY A 98 -7.90 2.15 -12.08
N THR A 99 -7.84 2.99 -11.03
CA THR A 99 -8.52 2.76 -9.75
C THR A 99 -9.72 3.70 -9.60
N SER A 100 -10.63 3.40 -8.66
CA SER A 100 -11.83 4.21 -8.43
C SER A 100 -12.01 4.67 -6.98
N LYS A 101 -11.28 4.05 -6.04
CA LYS A 101 -11.38 4.31 -4.60
C LYS A 101 -10.00 4.39 -3.95
N GLN A 102 -9.90 5.10 -2.83
CA GLN A 102 -8.66 5.21 -2.06
C GLN A 102 -8.10 3.85 -1.62
N ALA A 103 -8.99 2.93 -1.21
CA ALA A 103 -8.59 1.58 -0.82
C ALA A 103 -8.02 0.77 -1.99
N GLU A 104 -8.57 0.93 -3.20
CA GLU A 104 -8.05 0.28 -4.41
C GLU A 104 -6.69 0.83 -4.80
N LEU A 105 -6.52 2.16 -4.74
CA LEU A 105 -5.23 2.82 -4.96
C LEU A 105 -4.20 2.37 -3.93
N ALA A 106 -4.56 2.35 -2.64
CA ALA A 106 -3.66 1.89 -1.58
C ALA A 106 -3.26 0.42 -1.77
N ALA A 107 -4.21 -0.46 -2.15
CA ALA A 107 -3.92 -1.85 -2.42
C ALA A 107 -2.99 -2.02 -3.64
N LEU A 108 -3.22 -1.29 -4.73
CA LEU A 108 -2.36 -1.29 -5.91
C LEU A 108 -0.92 -0.88 -5.55
N LEU A 109 -0.77 0.23 -4.83
CA LEU A 109 0.54 0.78 -4.49
C LEU A 109 1.31 -0.11 -3.50
N ASN A 110 0.61 -0.70 -2.53
CA ASN A 110 1.18 -1.67 -1.60
C ASN A 110 1.42 -3.06 -2.24
N GLY A 111 0.71 -3.42 -3.32
CA GLY A 111 1.03 -4.62 -4.10
C GLY A 111 2.35 -4.49 -4.86
N MET A 112 2.74 -3.28 -5.26
CA MET A 112 4.00 -3.04 -5.97
C MET A 112 5.23 -3.10 -5.06
N SER A 113 5.12 -2.88 -3.76
CA SER A 113 6.25 -3.05 -2.85
C SER A 113 6.67 -4.52 -2.70
N ALA A 114 5.77 -5.45 -3.03
CA ALA A 114 6.07 -6.88 -3.16
C ALA A 114 6.72 -7.23 -4.51
N LEU A 115 6.69 -6.33 -5.51
CA LEU A 115 7.29 -6.54 -6.82
C LEU A 115 8.82 -6.40 -6.74
N ARG A 116 9.47 -7.42 -6.18
CA ARG A 116 10.92 -7.55 -6.19
C ARG A 116 11.34 -7.95 -7.62
N LEU A 117 11.73 -6.98 -8.45
CA LEU A 117 12.49 -7.31 -9.65
C LEU A 117 13.85 -7.88 -9.21
N PRO A 118 14.30 -9.00 -9.81
CA PRO A 118 15.52 -9.72 -9.43
C PRO A 118 16.79 -8.88 -9.58
#